data_AF-A0A3B6IRF8-F1
#
_entry.id   AF-A0A3B6IRF8-F1
#
_cell.length_a   1.000
_cell.length_b   1.000
_cell.length_c   1.000
_cell.angle_alpha   90.00
_cell.angle_beta   90.00
_cell.angle_gamma   90.00
#
_symmetry.space_group_name_H-M   'P 1'
#
loop_
_entity.id
_entity.type
_entity.pdbx_description
1 polymer ?
#
loop_
_entity_poly.entity_id
_entity_poly.type
_entity_poly.pdbx_seq_one_letter_code
_entity_poly.pdbx_strand_id
1 'polypeptide(L)'
;MPLPSSEMAEEHAGGQHEQQVAAERRARQKLLFAVPIIPIVMFIVAPCALFLFTADLALPRIRIEYARRDGDRDAPASALATAVAAVPSEEQQQLPPLRQLTDRPYSLGPNVSDYDARRAAWLAAHPRFPALVAPGRPRVLVVTGSSPRRCKDPEGDHVLLRAFKNKADYCRVHGFDIFYSNAVLDAEMNGFWTKLPLLRALMVAHPEVELLWWVDSDVVFTDMLFEPPWGKYARHNLLLHGWDDAVYGAKNWLGTNAGSFVIRNCQWSLDLLDAWARMGPRGPVRDRYGKVFAEALSNRAAYEADDQSALVYLLVTERGRWGAKVFLESSYLLHGFWEGIVDRYEEMRSKGRPGLGDDRWPLVTHFVGCKPCGEQSASYEAARCRQGMERALNFADDQILGLYGFQHESLNTTAVRRVRNDTGRPLDADDDQIGRLLHPEFRAANP
;
A
#
# COMPACT_ATOMS: atom_id res chain seq x y z
N MET A 1 -50.03 43.45 -43.62
CA MET A 1 -51.09 42.68 -42.94
C MET A 1 -50.70 41.22 -42.95
N PRO A 2 -50.76 40.52 -41.79
CA PRO A 2 -50.30 39.14 -41.63
C PRO A 2 -51.44 38.10 -41.81
N LEU A 3 -51.05 36.84 -42.02
CA LEU A 3 -51.90 35.63 -42.03
C LEU A 3 -51.87 34.92 -40.66
N PRO A 4 -52.88 34.12 -40.28
CA PRO A 4 -53.01 33.57 -38.93
C PRO A 4 -52.56 32.09 -38.77
N SER A 5 -51.97 31.83 -37.59
CA SER A 5 -52.08 30.69 -36.64
C SER A 5 -51.94 29.22 -37.06
N SER A 6 -50.90 28.56 -36.52
CA SER A 6 -50.90 27.13 -36.17
C SER A 6 -50.15 26.86 -34.84
N GLU A 7 -50.75 27.24 -33.72
CA GLU A 7 -50.29 26.84 -32.38
C GLU A 7 -51.54 26.62 -31.54
N MET A 8 -52.22 25.48 -31.70
CA MET A 8 -53.28 25.04 -30.78
C MET A 8 -53.70 23.57 -31.00
N ALA A 9 -52.76 22.69 -31.39
CA ALA A 9 -53.05 21.25 -31.59
C ALA A 9 -52.08 20.28 -30.91
N GLU A 10 -50.93 20.71 -30.37
CA GLU A 10 -49.96 19.79 -29.74
C GLU A 10 -50.02 19.73 -28.21
N GLU A 11 -50.79 20.59 -27.55
CA GLU A 11 -50.83 20.62 -26.07
C GLU A 11 -51.83 19.61 -25.45
N HIS A 12 -52.75 19.03 -26.24
CA HIS A 12 -53.77 18.11 -25.73
C HIS A 12 -53.39 16.62 -25.73
N ALA A 13 -52.28 16.23 -26.38
CA ALA A 13 -51.83 14.83 -26.41
C ALA A 13 -50.91 14.47 -25.22
N GLY A 14 -50.20 15.43 -24.64
CA GLY A 14 -49.28 15.21 -23.52
C GLY A 14 -49.97 14.90 -22.18
N GLY A 15 -51.11 15.54 -21.90
CA GLY A 15 -51.80 15.41 -20.61
C GLY A 15 -52.53 14.07 -20.39
N GLN A 16 -52.94 13.38 -21.46
CA GLN A 16 -53.64 12.09 -21.33
C GLN A 16 -52.67 10.91 -21.11
N HIS A 17 -51.45 10.98 -21.65
CA HIS A 17 -50.45 9.94 -21.48
C HIS A 17 -49.86 9.92 -20.05
N GLU A 18 -49.64 11.09 -19.44
CA GLU A 18 -49.14 11.18 -18.06
C GLU A 18 -50.16 10.71 -17.00
N GLN A 19 -51.46 10.93 -17.22
CA GLN A 19 -52.51 10.45 -16.32
C GLN A 19 -52.66 8.92 -16.35
N GLN A 20 -52.42 8.28 -17.49
CA GLN A 20 -52.50 6.82 -17.65
C GLN A 20 -51.33 6.11 -16.96
N VAL A 21 -50.11 6.67 -17.05
CA VAL A 21 -48.90 6.15 -16.40
C VAL A 21 -48.96 6.33 -14.87
N ALA A 22 -49.56 7.42 -14.38
CA ALA A 22 -49.77 7.65 -12.95
C ALA A 22 -50.81 6.68 -12.33
N ALA A 23 -51.84 6.29 -13.09
CA ALA A 23 -52.85 5.32 -12.67
C ALA A 23 -52.28 3.89 -12.57
N GLU A 24 -51.43 3.47 -13.53
CA GLU A 24 -50.75 2.17 -13.50
C GLU A 24 -49.75 2.04 -12.34
N ARG A 25 -49.04 3.13 -12.01
CA ARG A 25 -48.13 3.16 -10.84
C ARG A 25 -48.90 3.00 -9.51
N ARG A 26 -50.06 3.63 -9.35
CA ARG A 26 -50.92 3.47 -8.15
C ARG A 26 -51.55 2.07 -8.05
N ALA A 27 -51.87 1.42 -9.16
CA ALA A 27 -52.40 0.05 -9.18
C ALA A 27 -51.33 -0.99 -8.77
N ARG A 28 -50.07 -0.83 -9.23
CA ARG A 28 -48.95 -1.70 -8.82
C ARG A 28 -48.56 -1.52 -7.35
N GLN A 29 -48.70 -0.32 -6.80
CA GLN A 29 -48.38 -0.04 -5.40
C GLN A 29 -49.40 -0.67 -4.42
N LYS A 30 -50.66 -0.89 -4.84
CA LYS A 30 -51.68 -1.58 -4.04
C LYS A 30 -51.58 -3.11 -4.06
N LEU A 31 -50.89 -3.71 -5.04
CA LEU A 31 -50.76 -5.17 -5.15
C LEU A 31 -49.60 -5.77 -4.32
N LEU A 32 -48.64 -4.95 -3.89
CA LEU A 32 -47.45 -5.40 -3.14
C LEU A 32 -47.68 -5.59 -1.63
N PHE A 33 -48.86 -5.23 -1.11
CA PHE A 33 -49.17 -5.29 0.34
C PHE A 33 -50.20 -6.38 0.73
N ALA A 34 -50.46 -7.35 -0.13
CA ALA A 34 -51.41 -8.43 0.15
C ALA A 34 -50.78 -9.83 -0.01
N VAL A 35 -49.73 -10.13 0.77
CA VAL A 35 -49.31 -11.51 1.06
C VAL A 35 -49.02 -11.60 2.57
N PRO A 36 -49.61 -12.54 3.33
CA PRO A 36 -49.46 -12.57 4.78
C PRO A 36 -48.11 -13.21 5.17
N ILE A 37 -47.09 -12.39 5.43
CA ILE A 37 -45.76 -12.82 5.91
C ILE A 37 -45.74 -12.88 7.45
N ILE A 38 -46.76 -13.51 8.06
CA ILE A 38 -46.86 -13.64 9.52
C ILE A 38 -46.83 -15.09 10.02
N PRO A 39 -47.27 -16.15 9.30
CA PRO A 39 -47.16 -17.50 9.84
C PRO A 39 -45.82 -18.20 9.58
N ILE A 40 -44.99 -17.72 8.63
CA ILE A 40 -43.71 -18.39 8.26
C ILE A 40 -42.56 -18.04 9.22
N VAL A 41 -42.57 -16.82 9.78
CA VAL A 41 -41.50 -16.35 10.70
C VAL A 41 -41.57 -17.08 12.05
N MET A 42 -42.76 -17.50 12.50
CA MET A 42 -42.92 -18.21 13.77
C MET A 42 -42.49 -19.69 13.73
N PHE A 43 -42.48 -20.34 12.57
CA PHE A 43 -42.13 -21.77 12.46
C PHE A 43 -40.63 -22.04 12.22
N ILE A 44 -39.85 -21.05 11.77
CA ILE A 44 -38.42 -21.22 11.46
C ILE A 44 -37.52 -20.59 12.54
N VAL A 45 -37.97 -19.51 13.20
CA VAL A 45 -37.14 -18.80 14.19
C VAL A 45 -37.17 -19.46 15.57
N ALA A 46 -38.30 -20.06 15.96
CA ALA A 46 -38.46 -20.71 17.27
C ALA A 46 -37.59 -21.97 17.48
N PRO A 47 -37.36 -22.86 16.49
CA PRO A 47 -36.48 -24.01 16.67
C PRO A 47 -34.99 -23.64 16.68
N CYS A 48 -34.59 -22.62 15.92
CA CYS A 48 -33.19 -22.18 15.82
C CYS A 48 -32.70 -21.46 17.09
N ALA A 49 -33.59 -20.70 17.75
CA ALA A 49 -33.26 -20.08 19.03
C ALA A 49 -33.04 -21.12 20.14
N LEU A 50 -33.81 -22.22 20.17
CA LEU A 50 -33.63 -23.28 21.17
C LEU A 50 -32.33 -24.08 20.98
N PHE A 51 -31.86 -24.23 19.73
CA PHE A 51 -30.61 -24.92 19.42
C PHE A 51 -29.37 -24.10 19.79
N LEU A 52 -29.45 -22.77 19.71
CA LEU A 52 -28.34 -21.87 20.07
C LEU A 52 -28.16 -21.68 21.58
N PHE A 53 -29.20 -21.91 22.40
CA PHE A 53 -29.14 -21.76 23.86
C PHE A 53 -28.88 -23.06 24.65
N THR A 54 -28.76 -24.21 23.97
CA THR A 54 -28.52 -25.51 24.63
C THR A 54 -27.27 -26.25 24.16
N ALA A 55 -26.57 -25.74 23.14
CA ALA A 55 -25.33 -26.33 22.66
C ALA A 55 -24.12 -25.61 23.26
N ASP A 56 -23.54 -26.20 24.31
CA ASP A 56 -22.16 -25.92 24.74
C ASP A 56 -21.21 -26.41 23.63
N LEU A 57 -20.98 -25.56 22.62
CA LEU A 57 -19.97 -25.79 21.59
C LEU A 57 -18.59 -25.49 22.19
N ALA A 58 -18.10 -26.41 23.00
CA ALA A 58 -16.68 -26.50 23.34
C ALA A 58 -15.90 -26.83 22.04
N LEU A 59 -15.37 -25.81 21.39
CA LEU A 59 -14.40 -25.98 20.30
C LEU A 59 -13.20 -26.78 20.83
N PRO A 60 -12.78 -27.87 20.17
CA PRO A 60 -11.64 -28.63 20.63
C PRO A 60 -10.37 -27.78 20.49
N ARG A 61 -9.77 -27.41 21.64
CA ARG A 61 -8.41 -26.88 21.68
C ARG A 61 -7.46 -27.99 21.22
N ILE A 62 -6.95 -27.89 19.99
CA ILE A 62 -5.83 -28.71 19.55
C ILE A 62 -4.61 -28.30 20.37
N ARG A 63 -4.25 -29.12 21.35
CA ARG A 63 -3.00 -28.99 22.11
C ARG A 63 -1.94 -29.81 21.38
N ILE A 64 -1.02 -29.15 20.70
CA ILE A 64 0.19 -29.80 20.18
C ILE A 64 1.14 -29.95 21.36
N GLU A 65 1.22 -31.17 21.91
CA GLU A 65 2.24 -31.51 22.92
C GLU A 65 3.53 -31.92 22.20
N TYR A 66 4.58 -31.11 22.37
CA TYR A 66 5.93 -31.54 22.03
C TYR A 66 6.41 -32.49 23.12
N ALA A 67 6.90 -33.67 22.73
CA ALA A 67 7.48 -34.64 23.66
C ALA A 67 8.61 -33.99 24.47
N ARG A 68 8.40 -33.86 25.78
CA ARG A 68 9.44 -33.47 26.74
C ARG A 68 10.51 -34.57 26.71
N ARG A 69 11.75 -34.20 26.41
CA ARG A 69 12.91 -35.06 26.72
C ARG A 69 12.99 -35.22 28.23
N ASP A 70 12.94 -36.46 28.69
CA ASP A 70 13.18 -36.83 30.08
C ASP A 70 14.55 -36.32 30.54
N GLY A 71 14.54 -35.51 31.59
CA GLY A 71 15.76 -34.99 32.20
C GLY A 71 15.53 -33.69 32.95
N ASP A 72 14.65 -33.70 33.95
CA ASP A 72 14.93 -33.05 35.24
C ASP A 72 13.86 -33.46 36.25
N ARG A 73 14.31 -34.19 37.27
CA ARG A 73 13.54 -34.54 38.46
C ARG A 73 13.84 -33.50 39.55
N ASP A 74 12.79 -33.25 40.33
CA ASP A 74 12.77 -32.76 41.70
C ASP A 74 12.92 -31.25 41.97
N ALA A 75 11.76 -30.60 42.13
CA ALA A 75 11.56 -29.55 43.15
C ALA A 75 10.11 -29.60 43.67
N PRO A 76 9.87 -29.64 44.99
CA PRO A 76 8.54 -29.81 45.55
C PRO A 76 7.72 -28.52 45.50
N ALA A 77 6.40 -28.69 45.36
CA ALA A 77 5.42 -27.64 45.34
C ALA A 77 5.42 -26.82 46.65
N SER A 78 5.71 -25.52 46.55
CA SER A 78 5.39 -24.55 47.58
C SER A 78 4.21 -23.72 47.12
N ALA A 79 3.12 -23.82 47.88
CA ALA A 79 1.97 -22.96 47.77
C ALA A 79 2.37 -21.53 48.15
N LEU A 80 2.39 -20.62 47.16
CA LEU A 80 2.28 -19.20 47.41
C LEU A 80 1.20 -18.65 46.48
N ALA A 81 -0.03 -18.62 47.01
CA ALA A 81 -1.05 -17.72 46.52
C ALA A 81 -0.54 -16.30 46.81
N THR A 82 -0.10 -15.60 45.78
CA THR A 82 0.22 -14.18 45.89
C THR A 82 -0.13 -13.51 44.57
N ALA A 83 -1.06 -12.56 44.70
CA ALA A 83 -1.49 -11.56 43.73
C ALA A 83 -0.93 -11.73 42.31
N VAL A 84 -1.80 -12.09 41.37
CA VAL A 84 -1.61 -11.74 39.97
C VAL A 84 -1.50 -10.22 39.94
N ALA A 85 -0.27 -9.71 39.92
CA ALA A 85 -0.02 -8.33 39.60
C ALA A 85 -0.69 -8.08 38.26
N ALA A 86 -1.68 -7.20 38.24
CA ALA A 86 -2.25 -6.71 37.00
C ALA A 86 -1.07 -6.27 36.12
N VAL A 87 -0.90 -6.93 34.99
CA VAL A 87 -0.05 -6.41 33.92
C VAL A 87 -0.59 -5.01 33.64
N PRO A 88 0.21 -3.95 33.80
CA PRO A 88 -0.27 -2.61 33.49
C PRO A 88 -0.77 -2.62 32.06
N SER A 89 -1.96 -2.09 31.81
CA SER A 89 -2.41 -1.84 30.44
C SER A 89 -1.33 -1.02 29.73
N GLU A 90 -1.02 -1.36 28.47
CA GLU A 90 0.01 -0.72 27.65
C GLU A 90 -0.19 0.80 27.42
N GLU A 91 -1.23 1.40 28.00
CA GLU A 91 -1.55 2.83 27.91
C GLU A 91 -0.63 3.76 28.73
N GLN A 92 0.42 3.24 29.40
CA GLN A 92 1.31 4.06 30.24
C GLN A 92 2.81 3.94 29.92
N GLN A 93 3.21 3.59 28.70
CA GLN A 93 4.54 4.05 28.24
C GLN A 93 4.45 5.54 27.94
N GLN A 94 4.88 6.35 28.92
CA GLN A 94 4.92 7.80 28.81
C GLN A 94 5.84 8.17 27.65
N LEU A 95 5.23 8.55 26.51
CA LEU A 95 5.98 8.99 25.33
C LEU A 95 6.97 10.10 25.73
N PRO A 96 8.16 10.17 25.10
CA PRO A 96 9.11 11.24 25.40
C PRO A 96 8.48 12.62 25.19
N PRO A 97 8.94 13.65 25.94
CA PRO A 97 8.42 15.00 25.79
C PRO A 97 8.54 15.48 24.34
N LEU A 98 7.58 16.31 23.92
CA LEU A 98 7.59 16.87 22.57
C LEU A 98 8.80 17.80 22.39
N ARG A 99 9.48 17.66 21.25
CA ARG A 99 10.63 18.50 20.91
C ARG A 99 10.21 19.96 20.74
N GLN A 100 10.91 20.84 21.42
CA GLN A 100 10.73 22.28 21.33
C GLN A 100 11.63 22.86 20.23
N LEU A 101 11.25 24.02 19.69
CA LEU A 101 12.03 24.72 18.66
C LEU A 101 13.42 25.19 19.16
N THR A 102 13.58 25.33 20.49
CA THR A 102 14.84 25.71 21.14
C THR A 102 15.77 24.53 21.39
N ASP A 103 15.28 23.29 21.23
CA ASP A 103 16.10 22.10 21.43
C ASP A 103 17.12 21.95 20.30
N ARG A 104 18.12 21.11 20.53
CA ARG A 104 19.05 20.73 19.44
C ARG A 104 18.27 20.07 18.30
N PRO A 105 18.69 20.27 17.03
CA PRO A 105 18.06 19.57 15.90
C PRO A 105 18.06 18.05 16.11
N TYR A 106 16.97 17.41 15.71
CA TYR A 106 16.85 15.96 15.72
C TYR A 106 17.90 15.31 14.81
N SER A 107 18.35 14.10 15.15
CA SER A 107 19.27 13.28 14.37
C SER A 107 18.79 11.84 14.35
N LEU A 108 18.86 11.17 13.19
CA LEU A 108 18.49 9.76 13.05
C LEU A 108 19.52 8.79 13.68
N GLY A 109 20.64 9.32 14.17
CA GLY A 109 21.69 8.59 14.85
C GLY A 109 23.02 9.34 14.81
N PRO A 110 24.11 8.70 15.23
CA PRO A 110 25.46 9.23 15.02
C PRO A 110 25.74 9.41 13.53
N ASN A 111 26.49 10.46 13.18
CA ASN A 111 26.90 10.70 11.81
C ASN A 111 27.80 9.53 11.33
N VAL A 112 27.50 8.97 10.16
CA VAL A 112 28.30 7.92 9.54
C VAL A 112 29.15 8.59 8.48
N SER A 113 30.43 8.80 8.74
CA SER A 113 31.37 9.30 7.73
C SER A 113 32.01 8.15 6.95
N ASP A 114 32.41 8.45 5.72
CA ASP A 114 33.13 7.54 4.83
C ASP A 114 32.35 6.25 4.53
N TYR A 115 31.02 6.32 4.54
CA TYR A 115 30.15 5.16 4.39
C TYR A 115 30.38 4.44 3.07
N ASP A 116 30.56 5.17 1.97
CA ASP A 116 30.82 4.57 0.65
C ASP A 116 32.12 3.75 0.64
N ALA A 117 33.19 4.25 1.26
CA ALA A 117 34.46 3.53 1.36
C ALA A 117 34.33 2.28 2.24
N ARG A 118 33.61 2.39 3.37
CA ARG A 118 33.33 1.26 4.27
C ARG A 118 32.49 0.18 3.59
N ARG A 119 31.44 0.59 2.87
CA ARG A 119 30.56 -0.30 2.11
C ARG A 119 31.33 -1.01 0.99
N ALA A 120 32.17 -0.29 0.25
CA ALA A 120 33.03 -0.87 -0.77
C ALA A 120 34.01 -1.91 -0.19
N ALA A 121 34.66 -1.60 0.93
CA ALA A 121 35.54 -2.54 1.62
C ALA A 121 34.78 -3.79 2.12
N TRP A 122 33.57 -3.61 2.66
CA TRP A 122 32.73 -4.72 3.08
C TRP A 122 32.34 -5.62 1.90
N LEU A 123 31.90 -5.05 0.77
CA LEU A 123 31.54 -5.81 -0.44
C LEU A 123 32.73 -6.60 -1.00
N ALA A 124 33.92 -6.01 -1.01
CA ALA A 124 35.15 -6.69 -1.43
C ALA A 124 35.50 -7.88 -0.52
N ALA A 125 35.26 -7.76 0.79
CA ALA A 125 35.49 -8.82 1.76
C ALA A 125 34.38 -9.91 1.76
N HIS A 126 33.21 -9.63 1.20
CA HIS A 126 32.04 -10.51 1.24
C HIS A 126 31.46 -10.80 -0.17
N PRO A 127 32.23 -11.43 -1.09
CA PRO A 127 31.83 -11.62 -2.48
C PRO A 127 30.57 -12.49 -2.67
N ARG A 128 30.15 -13.24 -1.63
CA ARG A 128 28.90 -14.03 -1.63
C ARG A 128 27.64 -13.16 -1.53
N PHE A 129 27.78 -11.88 -1.19
CA PHE A 129 26.68 -10.92 -1.05
C PHE A 129 26.88 -9.74 -2.01
N PRO A 130 26.75 -9.95 -3.34
CA PRO A 130 27.01 -8.89 -4.31
C PRO A 130 25.87 -7.87 -4.31
N ALA A 131 26.25 -6.60 -4.54
CA ALA A 131 25.32 -5.48 -4.73
C ALA A 131 24.60 -5.49 -6.08
N LEU A 132 25.13 -6.24 -7.06
CA LEU A 132 24.50 -6.51 -8.34
C LEU A 132 24.24 -8.03 -8.44
N VAL A 133 22.99 -8.42 -8.71
CA VAL A 133 22.61 -9.83 -8.83
C VAL A 133 22.81 -10.36 -10.25
N ALA A 134 22.86 -9.47 -11.24
CA ALA A 134 23.20 -9.75 -12.63
C ALA A 134 23.82 -8.48 -13.28
N PRO A 135 24.43 -8.55 -14.47
CA PRO A 135 24.96 -7.37 -15.15
C PRO A 135 23.93 -6.24 -15.26
N GLY A 136 24.21 -5.10 -14.63
CA GLY A 136 23.31 -3.94 -14.64
C GLY A 136 22.05 -4.08 -13.76
N ARG A 137 21.89 -5.18 -13.01
CA ARG A 137 20.72 -5.45 -12.18
C ARG A 137 21.07 -5.37 -10.68
N PRO A 138 20.62 -4.32 -9.96
CA PRO A 138 20.93 -4.12 -8.56
C PRO A 138 20.21 -5.12 -7.65
N ARG A 139 20.80 -5.40 -6.50
CA ARG A 139 20.08 -6.01 -5.37
C ARG A 139 19.12 -4.97 -4.79
N VAL A 140 17.83 -5.28 -4.82
CA VAL A 140 16.75 -4.41 -4.35
C VAL A 140 16.12 -4.99 -3.10
N LEU A 141 15.99 -4.15 -2.06
CA LEU A 141 15.18 -4.43 -0.87
C LEU A 141 13.92 -3.56 -0.91
N VAL A 142 12.76 -4.19 -1.13
CA VAL A 142 11.46 -3.53 -1.00
C VAL A 142 11.11 -3.40 0.48
N VAL A 143 10.85 -2.19 0.95
CA VAL A 143 10.54 -1.89 2.34
C VAL A 143 9.13 -1.34 2.42
N THR A 144 8.32 -1.94 3.27
CA THR A 144 6.96 -1.48 3.55
C THR A 144 6.67 -1.65 5.05
N GLY A 145 5.54 -1.14 5.50
CA GLY A 145 5.15 -1.33 6.89
C GLY A 145 3.80 -0.75 7.23
N SER A 146 3.32 -1.11 8.40
CA SER A 146 2.08 -0.60 8.99
C SER A 146 2.24 -0.41 10.49
N SER A 147 1.23 0.18 11.12
CA SER A 147 1.21 0.34 12.57
C SER A 147 1.27 -1.03 13.28
N PRO A 148 1.99 -1.17 14.41
CA PRO A 148 1.89 -2.36 15.26
C PRO A 148 0.49 -2.56 15.84
N ARG A 149 -0.29 -1.47 15.94
CA ARG A 149 -1.62 -1.50 16.53
C ARG A 149 -2.62 -1.98 15.51
N ARG A 150 -3.57 -2.79 16.01
CA ARG A 150 -4.77 -3.17 15.27
C ARG A 150 -5.45 -1.95 14.65
N CYS A 151 -5.91 -2.10 13.42
CA CYS A 151 -6.66 -1.06 12.74
C CYS A 151 -7.99 -0.78 13.46
N LYS A 152 -8.44 0.49 13.39
CA LYS A 152 -9.73 0.89 13.99
C LYS A 152 -10.89 0.38 13.16
N ASP A 153 -10.76 0.44 11.84
CA ASP A 153 -11.66 -0.24 10.91
C ASP A 153 -11.39 -1.77 10.98
N PRO A 154 -12.41 -2.60 11.29
CA PRO A 154 -12.25 -4.06 11.37
C PRO A 154 -11.71 -4.72 10.11
N GLU A 155 -11.97 -4.12 8.93
CA GLU A 155 -11.50 -4.63 7.64
C GLU A 155 -10.10 -4.14 7.27
N GLY A 156 -9.58 -3.13 7.99
CA GLY A 156 -8.30 -2.50 7.69
C GLY A 156 -7.12 -3.47 7.72
N ASP A 157 -7.05 -4.31 8.76
CA ASP A 157 -6.00 -5.33 8.88
C ASP A 157 -6.06 -6.36 7.74
N HIS A 158 -7.27 -6.70 7.26
CA HIS A 158 -7.44 -7.61 6.14
C HIS A 158 -6.94 -6.99 4.83
N VAL A 159 -7.25 -5.72 4.58
CA VAL A 159 -6.73 -4.97 3.44
C VAL A 159 -5.20 -4.88 3.49
N LEU A 160 -4.62 -4.59 4.65
CA LEU A 160 -3.17 -4.56 4.84
C LEU A 160 -2.51 -5.91 4.55
N LEU A 161 -3.11 -7.01 5.00
CA LEU A 161 -2.62 -8.37 4.71
C LEU A 161 -2.63 -8.64 3.21
N ARG A 162 -3.72 -8.31 2.51
CA ARG A 162 -3.81 -8.49 1.05
C ARG A 162 -2.80 -7.61 0.30
N ALA A 163 -2.61 -6.37 0.75
CA ALA A 163 -1.62 -5.46 0.20
C ALA A 163 -0.18 -5.95 0.44
N PHE A 164 0.10 -6.62 1.56
CA PHE A 164 1.39 -7.29 1.78
C PHE A 164 1.57 -8.50 0.86
N LYS A 165 0.55 -9.38 0.74
CA LYS A 165 0.58 -10.50 -0.21
C LYS A 165 0.91 -10.01 -1.63
N ASN A 166 0.27 -8.95 -2.10
CA ASN A 166 0.55 -8.35 -3.40
C ASN A 166 2.04 -7.98 -3.57
N LYS A 167 2.63 -7.30 -2.59
CA LYS A 167 4.07 -6.94 -2.61
C LYS A 167 4.95 -8.18 -2.56
N ALA A 168 4.60 -9.17 -1.74
CA ALA A 168 5.34 -10.43 -1.65
C ALA A 168 5.29 -11.22 -2.97
N ASP A 169 4.15 -11.23 -3.67
CA ASP A 169 4.01 -11.83 -5.00
C ASP A 169 4.88 -11.09 -6.04
N TYR A 170 4.84 -9.76 -6.09
CA TYR A 170 5.69 -8.96 -6.97
C TYR A 170 7.18 -9.21 -6.69
N CYS A 171 7.62 -9.14 -5.43
CA CYS A 171 9.00 -9.42 -5.04
C CYS A 171 9.41 -10.87 -5.36
N ARG A 172 8.50 -11.83 -5.19
CA ARG A 172 8.72 -13.22 -5.60
C ARG A 172 8.77 -13.35 -7.12
N VAL A 173 8.06 -12.58 -7.91
CA VAL A 173 8.25 -12.62 -9.37
C VAL A 173 9.62 -12.06 -9.71
N HIS A 174 9.95 -10.88 -9.19
CA HIS A 174 11.14 -10.11 -9.57
C HIS A 174 12.44 -10.51 -8.85
N GLY A 175 12.41 -11.43 -7.88
CA GLY A 175 13.61 -11.77 -7.11
C GLY A 175 14.15 -10.61 -6.28
N PHE A 176 13.26 -9.77 -5.76
CA PHE A 176 13.60 -8.73 -4.80
C PHE A 176 13.43 -9.27 -3.38
N ASP A 177 14.26 -8.77 -2.47
CA ASP A 177 14.09 -8.99 -1.04
C ASP A 177 12.96 -8.08 -0.55
N ILE A 178 12.22 -8.49 0.50
CA ILE A 178 11.16 -7.69 1.10
C ILE A 178 11.31 -7.61 2.62
N PHE A 179 11.16 -6.41 3.17
CA PHE A 179 11.12 -6.16 4.61
C PHE A 179 9.78 -5.50 4.98
N TYR A 180 9.05 -6.12 5.90
CA TYR A 180 7.82 -5.56 6.45
C TYR A 180 8.07 -5.11 7.89
N SER A 181 7.97 -3.80 8.16
CA SER A 181 8.02 -3.28 9.52
C SER A 181 6.63 -3.15 10.10
N ASN A 182 6.44 -3.69 11.30
CA ASN A 182 5.35 -3.35 12.20
C ASN A 182 5.87 -2.65 13.47
N ALA A 183 7.11 -2.16 13.47
CA ALA A 183 7.75 -1.56 14.64
C ALA A 183 7.91 -0.03 14.47
N VAL A 184 7.69 0.70 15.56
CA VAL A 184 8.02 2.13 15.66
C VAL A 184 9.41 2.25 16.29
N LEU A 185 10.42 2.56 15.48
CA LEU A 185 11.82 2.61 15.93
C LEU A 185 12.15 3.89 16.72
N ASP A 186 11.38 4.94 16.53
CA ASP A 186 11.60 6.25 17.14
C ASP A 186 10.25 6.92 17.45
N ALA A 187 10.04 7.29 18.73
CA ALA A 187 8.80 7.86 19.21
C ALA A 187 8.57 9.33 18.78
N GLU A 188 9.61 10.05 18.33
CA GLU A 188 9.49 11.38 17.75
C GLU A 188 9.04 11.33 16.28
N MET A 189 9.39 10.25 15.58
CA MET A 189 9.15 10.04 14.14
C MET A 189 7.95 9.11 13.89
N ASN A 190 6.75 9.57 14.25
CA ASN A 190 5.51 8.81 14.09
C ASN A 190 4.81 9.04 12.73
N GLY A 191 3.81 8.19 12.43
CA GLY A 191 3.02 8.28 11.20
C GLY A 191 3.87 8.05 9.95
N PHE A 192 3.67 8.85 8.91
CA PHE A 192 4.41 8.72 7.64
C PHE A 192 5.92 8.96 7.80
N TRP A 193 6.36 9.63 8.87
CA TRP A 193 7.78 9.88 9.16
C TRP A 193 8.57 8.66 9.62
N THR A 194 7.90 7.57 10.03
CA THR A 194 8.55 6.37 10.57
C THR A 194 9.47 5.67 9.57
N LYS A 195 9.24 5.90 8.27
CA LYS A 195 10.04 5.34 7.19
C LYS A 195 11.49 5.80 7.22
N LEU A 196 11.79 7.03 7.69
CA LEU A 196 13.14 7.59 7.69
C LEU A 196 14.10 6.84 8.64
N PRO A 197 13.79 6.70 9.95
CA PRO A 197 14.61 5.88 10.86
C PRO A 197 14.80 4.44 10.37
N LEU A 198 13.74 3.83 9.82
CA LEU A 198 13.77 2.46 9.30
C LEU A 198 14.70 2.33 8.10
N LEU A 199 14.59 3.22 7.11
CA LEU A 199 15.45 3.21 5.93
C LEU A 199 16.92 3.39 6.31
N ARG A 200 17.23 4.31 7.24
CA ARG A 200 18.61 4.49 7.73
C ARG A 200 19.13 3.21 8.40
N ALA A 201 18.32 2.59 9.27
CA ALA A 201 18.72 1.36 9.95
C ALA A 201 19.00 0.23 8.96
N LEU A 202 18.12 0.05 7.96
CA LEU A 202 18.28 -0.97 6.92
C LEU A 202 19.49 -0.69 6.02
N MET A 203 19.76 0.56 5.63
CA MET A 203 20.94 0.92 4.85
C MET A 203 22.22 0.44 5.53
N VAL A 204 22.39 0.76 6.82
CA VAL A 204 23.60 0.41 7.59
C VAL A 204 23.69 -1.09 7.89
N ALA A 205 22.54 -1.75 8.11
CA ALA A 205 22.50 -3.18 8.40
C ALA A 205 22.72 -4.07 7.16
N HIS A 206 22.41 -3.56 5.96
CA HIS A 206 22.45 -4.31 4.70
C HIS A 206 23.37 -3.66 3.66
N PRO A 207 24.70 -3.66 3.86
CA PRO A 207 25.66 -3.10 2.91
C PRO A 207 25.61 -3.79 1.53
N GLU A 208 25.12 -5.02 1.43
CA GLU A 208 24.90 -5.74 0.18
C GLU A 208 23.75 -5.17 -0.65
N VAL A 209 22.78 -4.50 -0.05
CA VAL A 209 21.64 -3.91 -0.78
C VAL A 209 22.13 -2.67 -1.52
N GLU A 210 21.88 -2.60 -2.83
CA GLU A 210 22.23 -1.43 -3.64
C GLU A 210 21.11 -0.38 -3.64
N LEU A 211 19.86 -0.83 -3.73
CA LEU A 211 18.69 0.02 -3.77
C LEU A 211 17.66 -0.43 -2.71
N LEU A 212 17.18 0.52 -1.91
CA LEU A 212 16.02 0.33 -1.05
C LEU A 212 14.82 0.96 -1.76
N TRP A 213 13.74 0.20 -1.94
CA TRP A 213 12.50 0.69 -2.53
C TRP A 213 11.44 0.80 -1.43
N TRP A 214 11.20 2.01 -0.95
CA TRP A 214 10.10 2.26 -0.03
C TRP A 214 8.77 2.21 -0.77
N VAL A 215 7.81 1.45 -0.22
CA VAL A 215 6.46 1.28 -0.77
C VAL A 215 5.46 1.37 0.37
N ASP A 216 4.61 2.39 0.38
CA ASP A 216 3.56 2.58 1.40
C ASP A 216 2.61 1.37 1.44
N SER A 217 1.93 1.18 2.58
CA SER A 217 1.04 0.04 2.77
C SER A 217 -0.18 0.05 1.84
N ASP A 218 -0.66 1.23 1.47
CA ASP A 218 -1.76 1.52 0.55
C ASP A 218 -1.32 1.67 -0.92
N VAL A 219 -0.06 1.32 -1.24
CA VAL A 219 0.41 1.10 -2.61
C VAL A 219 0.18 -0.36 -3.00
N VAL A 220 -0.38 -0.58 -4.19
CA VAL A 220 -0.60 -1.90 -4.79
C VAL A 220 0.17 -1.97 -6.11
N PHE A 221 1.00 -3.01 -6.30
CA PHE A 221 1.57 -3.33 -7.60
C PHE A 221 0.48 -3.90 -8.51
N THR A 222 0.26 -3.26 -9.65
CA THR A 222 -0.82 -3.60 -10.59
C THR A 222 -0.28 -4.06 -11.95
N ASP A 223 1.02 -3.89 -12.22
CA ASP A 223 1.75 -4.57 -13.29
C ASP A 223 2.73 -5.57 -12.69
N MET A 224 2.39 -6.85 -12.71
CA MET A 224 3.24 -7.91 -12.15
C MET A 224 4.44 -8.26 -13.05
N LEU A 225 4.42 -7.84 -14.32
CA LEU A 225 5.45 -8.18 -15.30
C LEU A 225 6.49 -7.06 -15.48
N PHE A 226 6.11 -5.80 -15.23
CA PHE A 226 7.02 -4.67 -15.39
C PHE A 226 8.14 -4.67 -14.35
N GLU A 227 9.39 -4.66 -14.82
CA GLU A 227 10.57 -4.39 -14.00
C GLU A 227 11.11 -2.98 -14.32
N PRO A 228 11.39 -2.13 -13.32
CA PRO A 228 11.98 -0.81 -13.56
C PRO A 228 13.30 -0.89 -14.36
N PRO A 229 13.54 0.05 -15.31
CA PRO A 229 14.71 0.02 -16.16
C PRO A 229 15.97 0.50 -15.42
N TRP A 230 16.53 -0.31 -14.52
CA TRP A 230 17.59 0.08 -13.57
C TRP A 230 18.79 0.80 -14.19
N GLY A 231 19.19 0.42 -15.41
CA GLY A 231 20.28 1.08 -16.14
C GLY A 231 20.06 2.57 -16.38
N LYS A 232 18.80 3.01 -16.52
CA LYS A 232 18.41 4.44 -16.64
C LYS A 232 18.81 5.26 -15.41
N TYR A 233 18.87 4.63 -14.23
CA TYR A 233 19.10 5.31 -12.95
C TYR A 233 20.51 5.16 -12.40
N ALA A 234 21.44 4.58 -13.17
CA ALA A 234 22.79 4.25 -12.71
C ALA A 234 23.56 5.45 -12.12
N ARG A 235 23.25 6.68 -12.54
CA ARG A 235 23.91 7.92 -12.06
C ARG A 235 23.16 8.65 -10.93
N HIS A 236 21.99 8.16 -10.55
CA HIS A 236 21.08 8.78 -9.58
C HIS A 236 21.05 7.96 -8.29
N ASN A 237 20.75 8.65 -7.18
CA ASN A 237 20.67 8.07 -5.85
C ASN A 237 19.24 8.08 -5.29
N LEU A 238 18.37 8.95 -5.80
CA LEU A 238 16.96 8.99 -5.44
C LEU A 238 16.12 9.00 -6.71
N LEU A 239 15.15 8.09 -6.79
CA LEU A 239 14.17 8.00 -7.86
C LEU A 239 12.78 8.20 -7.26
N LEU A 240 12.06 9.17 -7.79
CA LEU A 240 10.70 9.52 -7.37
C LEU A 240 9.81 9.59 -8.61
N HIS A 241 8.52 9.31 -8.48
CA HIS A 241 7.57 9.68 -9.51
C HIS A 241 7.31 11.19 -9.45
N GLY A 242 7.41 11.91 -10.58
CA GLY A 242 7.14 13.34 -10.64
C GLY A 242 7.65 14.03 -11.89
N TRP A 243 7.52 15.36 -11.92
CA TRP A 243 7.91 16.21 -13.06
C TRP A 243 8.78 17.39 -12.62
N ASP A 244 9.85 17.70 -13.39
CA ASP A 244 10.79 18.80 -13.07
C ASP A 244 10.05 20.14 -12.96
N ASP A 245 9.19 20.45 -13.93
CA ASP A 245 8.41 21.70 -13.94
C ASP A 245 7.44 21.79 -12.76
N ALA A 246 6.91 20.66 -12.28
CA ALA A 246 6.02 20.66 -11.12
C ALA A 246 6.79 20.86 -9.80
N VAL A 247 7.94 20.20 -9.65
CA VAL A 247 8.78 20.27 -8.44
C VAL A 247 9.57 21.58 -8.39
N TYR A 248 10.36 21.89 -9.41
CA TYR A 248 11.29 23.04 -9.38
C TYR A 248 10.70 24.31 -9.99
N GLY A 249 9.81 24.19 -10.98
CA GLY A 249 9.13 25.33 -11.60
C GLY A 249 8.00 25.86 -10.72
N ALA A 250 6.93 25.07 -10.59
CA ALA A 250 5.73 25.42 -9.85
C ALA A 250 5.86 25.29 -8.32
N LYS A 251 6.87 24.55 -7.83
CA LYS A 251 7.08 24.27 -6.40
C LYS A 251 5.86 23.61 -5.75
N ASN A 252 5.18 22.75 -6.51
CA ASN A 252 3.96 22.10 -6.06
C ASN A 252 4.30 20.94 -5.13
N TRP A 253 3.66 20.88 -3.97
CA TRP A 253 3.86 19.79 -2.99
C TRP A 253 3.44 18.41 -3.53
N LEU A 254 2.59 18.37 -4.56
CA LEU A 254 2.19 17.17 -5.31
C LEU A 254 3.01 16.96 -6.59
N GLY A 255 4.06 17.77 -6.83
CA GLY A 255 4.91 17.61 -8.02
C GLY A 255 5.69 16.29 -8.05
N THR A 256 5.74 15.59 -6.91
CA THR A 256 6.31 14.26 -6.74
C THR A 256 5.56 13.51 -5.64
N ASN A 257 5.78 12.19 -5.51
CA ASN A 257 5.21 11.38 -4.44
C ASN A 257 6.27 10.68 -3.57
N ALA A 258 6.07 10.62 -2.25
CA ALA A 258 6.97 9.96 -1.30
C ALA A 258 6.44 8.62 -0.76
N GLY A 259 5.38 8.08 -1.36
CA GLY A 259 4.83 6.77 -0.99
C GLY A 259 5.35 5.59 -1.81
N SER A 260 5.99 5.85 -2.95
CA SER A 260 6.76 4.85 -3.69
C SER A 260 8.00 5.50 -4.29
N PHE A 261 9.17 5.16 -3.75
CA PHE A 261 10.44 5.73 -4.19
C PHE A 261 11.61 4.78 -3.97
N VAL A 262 12.66 4.95 -4.76
CA VAL A 262 13.87 4.13 -4.67
C VAL A 262 15.05 5.00 -4.25
N ILE A 263 15.80 4.55 -3.24
CA ILE A 263 16.96 5.25 -2.71
C ILE A 263 18.19 4.34 -2.65
N ARG A 264 19.33 4.82 -3.15
CA ARG A 264 20.59 4.07 -3.22
C ARG A 264 21.24 3.96 -1.84
N ASN A 265 21.83 2.82 -1.52
CA ASN A 265 22.59 2.63 -0.29
C ASN A 265 23.99 3.27 -0.42
N CYS A 266 24.10 4.56 -0.07
CA CYS A 266 25.32 5.35 -0.19
C CYS A 266 25.35 6.52 0.81
N GLN A 267 26.51 7.16 0.98
CA GLN A 267 26.71 8.29 1.89
C GLN A 267 25.72 9.43 1.60
N TRP A 268 25.54 9.77 0.32
CA TRP A 268 24.61 10.83 -0.10
C TRP A 268 23.19 10.60 0.41
N SER A 269 22.74 9.33 0.45
CA SER A 269 21.40 8.99 0.91
C SER A 269 21.28 9.08 2.43
N LEU A 270 22.32 8.72 3.18
CA LEU A 270 22.36 8.93 4.64
C LEU A 270 22.29 10.44 4.96
N ASP A 271 23.05 11.25 4.22
CA ASP A 271 23.05 12.71 4.39
C ASP A 271 21.67 13.32 4.05
N LEU A 272 20.99 12.80 3.02
CA LEU A 272 19.64 13.22 2.67
C LEU A 272 18.64 12.84 3.77
N LEU A 273 18.67 11.60 4.27
CA LEU A 273 17.78 11.14 5.35
C LEU A 273 17.94 12.02 6.60
N ASP A 274 19.18 12.37 6.96
CA ASP A 274 19.46 13.26 8.09
C ASP A 274 18.94 14.69 7.87
N ALA A 275 19.02 15.23 6.64
CA ALA A 275 18.44 16.54 6.32
C ALA A 275 16.90 16.50 6.37
N TRP A 276 16.32 15.44 5.81
CA TRP A 276 14.87 15.24 5.73
C TRP A 276 14.24 15.05 7.11
N ALA A 277 14.87 14.28 7.99
CA ALA A 277 14.34 13.94 9.30
C ALA A 277 14.22 15.13 10.25
N ARG A 278 14.95 16.24 10.03
CA ARG A 278 14.91 17.42 10.91
C ARG A 278 13.54 18.07 11.02
N MET A 279 12.69 17.84 10.02
CA MET A 279 11.35 18.41 9.93
C MET A 279 10.26 17.47 10.45
N GLY A 280 10.63 16.25 10.83
CA GLY A 280 9.73 15.17 11.23
C GLY A 280 9.40 15.01 12.72
N PRO A 281 10.10 15.57 13.72
CA PRO A 281 9.74 15.36 15.13
C PRO A 281 8.36 15.93 15.47
N ARG A 282 7.46 15.09 15.99
CA ARG A 282 6.08 15.47 16.35
C ARG A 282 5.99 16.67 17.31
N GLY A 283 4.93 17.45 17.18
CA GLY A 283 4.66 18.62 18.03
C GLY A 283 5.22 19.93 17.45
N PRO A 284 5.74 20.86 18.28
CA PRO A 284 6.06 22.22 17.84
C PRO A 284 6.98 22.31 16.62
N VAL A 285 7.95 21.39 16.47
CA VAL A 285 8.83 21.32 15.31
C VAL A 285 8.04 21.00 14.04
N ARG A 286 7.26 19.90 14.04
CA ARG A 286 6.46 19.50 12.87
C ARG A 286 5.40 20.55 12.52
N ASP A 287 4.77 21.17 13.52
CA ASP A 287 3.78 22.23 13.32
C ASP A 287 4.41 23.47 12.67
N ARG A 288 5.63 23.84 13.10
CA ARG A 288 6.36 24.98 12.53
C ARG A 288 6.72 24.72 11.07
N TYR A 289 7.26 23.55 10.76
CA TYR A 289 7.60 23.22 9.37
C TYR A 289 6.37 23.09 8.47
N GLY A 290 5.23 22.64 9.01
CA GLY A 290 3.96 22.64 8.27
C GLY A 290 3.57 24.03 7.76
N LYS A 291 3.78 25.07 8.59
CA LYS A 291 3.58 26.49 8.18
C LYS A 291 4.60 26.93 7.14
N VAL A 292 5.87 26.58 7.33
CA VAL A 292 6.95 26.88 6.36
C VAL A 292 6.64 26.27 4.99
N PHE A 293 6.13 25.03 4.95
CA PHE A 293 5.78 24.37 3.70
C PHE A 293 4.58 25.04 3.02
N ALA A 294 3.56 25.45 3.77
CA ALA A 294 2.42 26.16 3.23
C ALA A 294 2.80 27.53 2.63
N GLU A 295 3.84 28.19 3.17
CA GLU A 295 4.37 29.44 2.63
C GLU A 295 5.27 29.22 1.40
N ALA A 296 6.07 28.14 1.41
CA ALA A 296 7.10 27.91 0.39
C ALA A 296 6.62 27.09 -0.83
N LEU A 297 5.60 26.24 -0.65
CA LEU A 297 5.12 25.30 -1.68
C LEU A 297 3.73 25.70 -2.17
N SER A 298 3.52 25.64 -3.48
CA SER A 298 2.23 25.95 -4.08
C SER A 298 1.20 24.85 -3.79
N ASN A 299 -0.07 25.25 -3.65
CA ASN A 299 -1.23 24.38 -3.42
C ASN A 299 -1.18 23.53 -2.14
N ARG A 300 -0.32 23.89 -1.19
CA ARG A 300 -0.13 23.20 0.09
C ARG A 300 -0.84 23.99 1.20
N ALA A 301 -1.95 23.49 1.73
CA ALA A 301 -2.67 24.13 2.85
C ALA A 301 -1.82 24.18 4.15
N ALA A 302 -2.19 24.93 5.18
CA ALA A 302 -1.43 24.97 6.44
C ALA A 302 -1.88 23.87 7.42
N TYR A 303 -1.21 22.72 7.38
CA TYR A 303 -1.35 21.60 8.33
C TYR A 303 0.04 21.09 8.74
N GLU A 304 0.11 20.17 9.70
CA GLU A 304 1.39 19.60 10.21
C GLU A 304 2.30 19.13 9.06
N ALA A 305 3.63 19.26 9.21
CA ALA A 305 4.59 18.82 8.19
C ALA A 305 4.48 17.32 7.88
N ASP A 306 4.43 16.99 6.59
CA ASP A 306 4.48 15.63 6.05
C ASP A 306 5.81 15.38 5.33
N ASP A 307 6.20 14.11 5.22
CA ASP A 307 7.48 13.70 4.63
C ASP A 307 7.56 14.10 3.15
N GLN A 308 6.47 14.00 2.38
CA GLN A 308 6.46 14.41 0.98
C GLN A 308 6.75 15.91 0.80
N SER A 309 5.99 16.77 1.46
CA SER A 309 6.21 18.23 1.40
C SER A 309 7.61 18.61 1.88
N ALA A 310 8.13 17.94 2.92
CA ALA A 310 9.49 18.16 3.38
C ALA A 310 10.56 17.80 2.34
N LEU A 311 10.37 16.70 1.60
CA LEU A 311 11.25 16.33 0.51
C LEU A 311 11.19 17.36 -0.63
N VAL A 312 9.98 17.76 -1.06
CA VAL A 312 9.82 18.82 -2.07
C VAL A 312 10.50 20.11 -1.63
N TYR A 313 10.31 20.51 -0.38
CA TYR A 313 10.93 21.69 0.18
C TYR A 313 12.46 21.62 0.09
N LEU A 314 13.09 20.51 0.50
CA LEU A 314 14.53 20.29 0.35
C LEU A 314 14.99 20.34 -1.11
N LEU A 315 14.26 19.68 -2.01
CA LEU A 315 14.62 19.69 -3.43
C LEU A 315 14.57 21.11 -4.01
N VAL A 316 13.52 21.88 -3.69
CA VAL A 316 13.35 23.25 -4.18
C VAL A 316 14.39 24.20 -3.59
N THR A 317 14.61 24.15 -2.28
CA THR A 317 15.47 25.13 -1.57
C THR A 317 16.95 24.79 -1.62
N GLU A 318 17.30 23.51 -1.77
CA GLU A 318 18.67 23.01 -1.83
C GLU A 318 18.95 22.27 -3.15
N ARG A 319 18.36 22.71 -4.28
CA ARG A 319 18.51 22.06 -5.60
C ARG A 319 19.97 21.83 -5.98
N GLY A 320 20.86 22.78 -5.68
CA GLY A 320 22.29 22.67 -5.95
C GLY A 320 22.99 21.54 -5.18
N ARG A 321 22.45 21.14 -4.02
CA ARG A 321 22.98 20.07 -3.18
C ARG A 321 22.43 18.69 -3.58
N TRP A 322 21.13 18.61 -3.86
CA TRP A 322 20.44 17.32 -4.05
C TRP A 322 20.09 17.00 -5.50
N GLY A 323 19.69 18.01 -6.28
CA GLY A 323 18.99 17.83 -7.56
C GLY A 323 19.75 16.99 -8.59
N ALA A 324 21.07 17.10 -8.66
CA ALA A 324 21.89 16.34 -9.63
C ALA A 324 21.88 14.82 -9.41
N LYS A 325 21.43 14.34 -8.25
CA LYS A 325 21.33 12.91 -7.90
C LYS A 325 19.89 12.42 -7.78
N VAL A 326 18.91 13.26 -8.07
CA VAL A 326 17.48 12.95 -8.02
C VAL A 326 16.98 12.75 -9.45
N PHE A 327 16.25 11.67 -9.67
CA PHE A 327 15.55 11.42 -10.93
C PHE A 327 14.04 11.50 -10.70
N LEU A 328 13.37 12.40 -11.42
CA LEU A 328 11.92 12.53 -11.43
C LEU A 328 11.38 11.72 -12.63
N GLU A 329 10.78 10.58 -12.33
CA GLU A 329 10.26 9.62 -13.30
C GLU A 329 8.80 9.90 -13.64
N SER A 330 8.52 9.96 -14.93
CA SER A 330 7.18 10.18 -15.48
C SER A 330 6.88 9.31 -16.70
N SER A 331 7.82 8.45 -17.13
CA SER A 331 7.62 7.53 -18.26
C SER A 331 6.81 6.28 -17.90
N TYR A 332 6.67 5.98 -16.61
CA TYR A 332 5.78 4.96 -16.08
C TYR A 332 5.32 5.38 -14.67
N LEU A 333 4.30 4.70 -14.15
CA LEU A 333 3.64 5.02 -12.90
C LEU A 333 4.34 4.34 -11.73
N LEU A 334 5.53 4.84 -11.35
CA LEU A 334 6.16 4.49 -10.07
C LEU A 334 5.27 4.87 -8.87
N HIS A 335 4.43 5.89 -9.08
CA HIS A 335 3.24 6.22 -8.30
C HIS A 335 2.11 6.48 -9.29
N GLY A 336 0.96 5.81 -9.14
CA GLY A 336 -0.24 6.07 -9.92
C GLY A 336 -1.41 6.45 -9.02
N PHE A 337 -1.99 7.64 -9.22
CA PHE A 337 -3.09 8.12 -8.39
C PHE A 337 -4.38 7.32 -8.67
N TRP A 338 -4.85 6.58 -7.66
CA TRP A 338 -5.87 5.55 -7.81
C TRP A 338 -7.19 6.01 -8.44
N GLU A 339 -7.65 7.23 -8.16
CA GLU A 339 -8.96 7.72 -8.62
C GLU A 339 -9.04 7.76 -10.16
N GLY A 340 -7.94 8.09 -10.84
CA GLY A 340 -7.85 8.11 -12.30
C GLY A 340 -7.60 6.74 -12.95
N ILE A 341 -7.43 5.68 -12.13
CA ILE A 341 -6.98 4.36 -12.57
C ILE A 341 -8.05 3.29 -12.36
N VAL A 342 -8.63 3.21 -11.16
CA VAL A 342 -9.38 2.01 -10.72
C VAL A 342 -10.63 1.69 -11.54
N ASP A 343 -11.23 2.69 -12.18
CA ASP A 343 -12.42 2.49 -13.03
C ASP A 343 -12.05 2.09 -14.47
N ARG A 344 -10.76 2.14 -14.84
CA ARG A 344 -10.29 1.76 -16.19
C ARG A 344 -9.78 0.32 -16.28
N TYR A 345 -9.78 -0.44 -15.19
CA TYR A 345 -9.18 -1.79 -15.19
C TYR A 345 -9.82 -2.75 -16.19
N GLU A 346 -11.14 -2.71 -16.38
CA GLU A 346 -11.83 -3.52 -17.40
C GLU A 346 -11.40 -3.12 -18.82
N GLU A 347 -11.21 -1.82 -19.08
CA GLU A 347 -10.66 -1.34 -20.34
C GLU A 347 -9.23 -1.85 -20.55
N MET A 348 -8.36 -1.70 -19.55
CA MET A 348 -6.97 -2.17 -19.58
C MET A 348 -6.90 -3.68 -19.84
N ARG A 349 -7.76 -4.49 -19.22
CA ARG A 349 -7.85 -5.94 -19.46
C ARG A 349 -8.24 -6.28 -20.90
N SER A 350 -9.08 -5.47 -21.53
CA SER A 350 -9.60 -5.75 -22.88
C SER A 350 -8.67 -5.29 -23.99
N LYS A 351 -7.94 -4.19 -23.80
CA LYS A 351 -7.10 -3.56 -24.85
C LYS A 351 -5.60 -3.67 -24.59
N GLY A 352 -5.22 -3.79 -23.32
CA GLY A 352 -3.84 -3.73 -22.87
C GLY A 352 -3.27 -5.11 -22.54
N ARG A 353 -2.02 -5.09 -22.06
CA ARG A 353 -1.31 -6.23 -21.50
C ARG A 353 -0.34 -5.74 -20.44
N PRO A 354 -0.02 -6.55 -19.42
CA PRO A 354 1.01 -6.19 -18.44
C PRO A 354 2.39 -6.07 -19.09
N GLY A 355 3.33 -5.45 -18.37
CA GLY A 355 4.70 -5.16 -18.79
C GLY A 355 4.90 -3.76 -19.35
N LEU A 356 3.91 -2.87 -19.26
CA LEU A 356 4.00 -1.49 -19.77
C LEU A 356 4.33 -0.48 -18.66
N GLY A 357 3.81 -0.71 -17.45
CA GLY A 357 4.04 0.12 -16.26
C GLY A 357 3.41 1.52 -16.27
N ASP A 358 2.85 1.98 -17.38
CA ASP A 358 2.29 3.33 -17.58
C ASP A 358 0.76 3.36 -17.57
N ASP A 359 0.13 4.45 -18.05
CA ASP A 359 -1.33 4.58 -18.08
C ASP A 359 -2.06 3.45 -18.82
N ARG A 360 -1.40 2.71 -19.71
CA ARG A 360 -2.02 1.58 -20.43
C ARG A 360 -2.11 0.34 -19.54
N TRP A 361 -1.17 0.19 -18.61
CA TRP A 361 -1.15 -0.83 -17.57
C TRP A 361 -0.24 -0.37 -16.42
N PRO A 362 -0.79 0.22 -15.35
CA PRO A 362 0.00 0.94 -14.34
C PRO A 362 0.88 -0.01 -13.54
N LEU A 363 2.14 0.36 -13.30
CA LEU A 363 3.01 -0.39 -12.39
C LEU A 363 2.44 -0.38 -10.97
N VAL A 364 2.09 0.81 -10.47
CA VAL A 364 1.55 1.02 -9.13
C VAL A 364 0.21 1.74 -9.21
N THR A 365 -0.75 1.26 -8.43
CA THR A 365 -1.94 2.01 -8.01
C THR A 365 -1.79 2.37 -6.54
N HIS A 366 -1.71 3.67 -6.23
CA HIS A 366 -1.49 4.20 -4.89
C HIS A 366 -2.76 4.89 -4.37
N PHE A 367 -3.30 4.36 -3.28
CA PHE A 367 -4.54 4.81 -2.65
C PHE A 367 -4.36 6.02 -1.73
N VAL A 368 -3.65 7.05 -2.21
CA VAL A 368 -3.41 8.29 -1.46
C VAL A 368 -4.74 8.85 -0.94
N GLY A 369 -4.75 9.18 0.35
CA GLY A 369 -5.93 9.73 1.04
C GLY A 369 -6.95 8.68 1.48
N CYS A 370 -6.85 7.44 0.99
CA CYS A 370 -7.55 6.31 1.60
C CYS A 370 -6.81 5.91 2.89
N LYS A 371 -7.58 5.78 3.95
CA LYS A 371 -7.08 5.47 5.29
C LYS A 371 -7.66 4.11 5.68
N PRO A 372 -7.13 3.00 5.12
CA PRO A 372 -7.75 1.69 5.24
C PRO A 372 -7.88 1.22 6.68
N CYS A 373 -7.07 1.76 7.60
CA CYS A 373 -7.13 1.46 9.03
C CYS A 373 -8.07 2.36 9.83
N GLY A 374 -8.83 3.23 9.16
CA GLY A 374 -9.84 4.09 9.79
C GLY A 374 -9.26 5.32 10.48
N GLU A 375 -8.18 5.90 9.95
CA GLU A 375 -7.72 7.20 10.43
C GLU A 375 -8.73 8.32 10.10
N GLN A 376 -8.92 9.25 11.05
CA GLN A 376 -9.90 10.36 10.92
C GLN A 376 -9.56 11.34 9.79
N SER A 377 -8.33 11.34 9.31
CA SER A 377 -7.83 12.23 8.25
C SER A 377 -8.02 11.64 6.84
N ALA A 378 -9.04 10.81 6.64
CA ALA A 378 -9.36 10.24 5.33
C ALA A 378 -9.89 11.34 4.39
N SER A 379 -9.41 11.35 3.16
CA SER A 379 -9.85 12.32 2.13
C SER A 379 -11.01 11.80 1.29
N TYR A 380 -11.27 10.50 1.32
CA TYR A 380 -12.25 9.82 0.49
C TYR A 380 -13.15 8.91 1.31
N GLU A 381 -14.35 8.67 0.78
CA GLU A 381 -15.31 7.74 1.37
C GLU A 381 -14.72 6.33 1.52
N ALA A 382 -14.79 5.79 2.74
CA ALA A 382 -14.15 4.51 3.08
C ALA A 382 -14.66 3.36 2.19
N ALA A 383 -15.95 3.37 1.84
CA ALA A 383 -16.53 2.36 0.94
C ALA A 383 -15.91 2.40 -0.47
N ARG A 384 -15.71 3.59 -1.04
CA ARG A 384 -15.10 3.76 -2.36
C ARG A 384 -13.62 3.36 -2.34
N CYS A 385 -12.90 3.73 -1.28
CA CYS A 385 -11.52 3.29 -1.07
C CYS A 385 -11.41 1.77 -1.01
N ARG A 386 -12.23 1.10 -0.17
CA ARG A 386 -12.21 -0.36 -0.04
C ARG A 386 -12.51 -1.04 -1.37
N GLN A 387 -13.56 -0.62 -2.07
CA GLN A 387 -13.91 -1.17 -3.38
C GLN A 387 -12.77 -0.97 -4.40
N GLY A 388 -12.16 0.22 -4.44
CA GLY A 388 -11.02 0.49 -5.30
C GLY A 388 -9.82 -0.41 -4.99
N MET A 389 -9.50 -0.58 -3.71
CA MET A 389 -8.39 -1.44 -3.25
C MET A 389 -8.65 -2.90 -3.59
N GLU A 390 -9.86 -3.41 -3.37
CA GLU A 390 -10.24 -4.77 -3.76
C GLU A 390 -10.06 -5.00 -5.26
N ARG A 391 -10.53 -4.06 -6.08
CA ARG A 391 -10.39 -4.13 -7.54
C ARG A 391 -8.93 -4.12 -7.97
N ALA A 392 -8.10 -3.25 -7.38
CA ALA A 392 -6.66 -3.20 -7.68
C ALA A 392 -5.94 -4.48 -7.27
N LEU A 393 -6.25 -5.01 -6.09
CA LEU A 393 -5.70 -6.27 -5.60
C LEU A 393 -6.09 -7.44 -6.49
N ASN A 394 -7.37 -7.52 -6.91
CA ASN A 394 -7.85 -8.57 -7.81
C ASN A 394 -7.26 -8.43 -9.23
N PHE A 395 -7.13 -7.21 -9.75
CA PHE A 395 -6.51 -6.93 -11.05
C PHE A 395 -5.04 -7.38 -11.08
N ALA A 396 -4.32 -7.18 -9.98
CA ALA A 396 -2.97 -7.66 -9.80
C ALA A 396 -2.90 -9.19 -9.61
N ASP A 397 -3.76 -9.74 -8.75
CA ASP A 397 -3.79 -11.16 -8.40
C ASP A 397 -4.22 -12.04 -9.59
N ASP A 398 -5.04 -11.54 -10.50
CA ASP A 398 -5.37 -12.20 -11.77
C ASP A 398 -4.13 -12.54 -12.60
N GLN A 399 -3.10 -11.68 -12.59
CA GLN A 399 -1.84 -11.94 -13.29
C GLN A 399 -1.04 -13.08 -12.64
N ILE A 400 -1.20 -13.28 -11.32
CA ILE A 400 -0.57 -14.36 -10.56
C ILE A 400 -1.38 -15.66 -10.66
N LEU A 401 -2.70 -15.60 -10.52
CA LEU A 401 -3.60 -16.74 -10.65
C LEU A 401 -3.61 -17.31 -12.07
N GLY A 402 -3.45 -16.46 -13.08
CA GLY A 402 -3.35 -16.87 -14.48
C GLY A 402 -2.23 -17.88 -14.71
N LEU A 403 -1.13 -17.77 -13.96
CA LEU A 403 -0.02 -18.73 -13.98
C LEU A 403 -0.48 -20.16 -13.66
N TYR A 404 -1.49 -20.28 -12.80
CA TYR A 404 -2.05 -21.53 -12.30
C TYR A 404 -3.37 -21.90 -12.98
N GLY A 405 -3.80 -21.16 -14.00
CA GLY A 405 -5.02 -21.45 -14.76
C GLY A 405 -6.31 -20.97 -14.07
N PHE A 406 -6.21 -20.00 -13.17
CA PHE A 406 -7.34 -19.40 -12.47
C PHE A 406 -7.43 -17.90 -12.74
N GLN A 407 -8.60 -17.35 -12.48
CA GLN A 407 -8.87 -15.92 -12.51
C GLN A 407 -10.02 -15.59 -11.58
N HIS A 408 -10.06 -14.39 -10.99
CA HIS A 408 -11.24 -13.87 -10.32
C HIS A 408 -12.44 -13.82 -11.28
N GLU A 409 -13.64 -14.15 -10.79
CA GLU A 409 -14.87 -14.12 -11.60
C GLU A 409 -15.18 -12.71 -12.13
N SER A 410 -14.90 -11.71 -11.29
CA SER A 410 -14.85 -10.28 -11.64
C SER A 410 -13.91 -9.55 -10.69
N LEU A 411 -13.54 -8.31 -11.00
CA LEU A 411 -12.68 -7.51 -10.12
C LEU A 411 -13.34 -7.13 -8.78
N ASN A 412 -14.65 -7.34 -8.63
CA ASN A 412 -15.40 -6.96 -7.43
C ASN A 412 -15.66 -8.14 -6.46
N THR A 413 -15.09 -9.31 -6.71
CA THR A 413 -15.28 -10.50 -5.86
C THR A 413 -13.95 -11.21 -5.62
N THR A 414 -13.84 -11.92 -4.51
CA THR A 414 -12.71 -12.80 -4.21
C THR A 414 -12.90 -14.22 -4.75
N ALA A 415 -14.08 -14.53 -5.31
CA ALA A 415 -14.36 -15.81 -5.95
C ALA A 415 -13.54 -15.97 -7.22
N VAL A 416 -12.93 -17.14 -7.38
CA VAL A 416 -12.10 -17.48 -8.53
C VAL A 416 -12.73 -18.59 -9.35
N ARG A 417 -12.51 -18.56 -10.65
CA ARG A 417 -12.89 -19.59 -11.61
C ARG A 417 -11.68 -20.09 -12.37
N ARG A 418 -11.79 -21.32 -12.86
CA ARG A 418 -10.82 -21.92 -13.78
C ARG A 418 -10.99 -21.29 -15.16
N VAL A 419 -9.88 -20.93 -15.80
CA VAL A 419 -9.87 -20.33 -17.16
C VAL A 419 -9.30 -21.24 -18.23
N ARG A 420 -8.72 -22.39 -17.86
CA ARG A 420 -8.26 -23.43 -18.78
C ARG A 420 -8.43 -24.84 -18.20
N ASN A 421 -8.67 -25.80 -19.09
CA ASN A 421 -8.76 -27.22 -18.72
C ASN A 421 -7.39 -27.80 -18.39
N ASP A 422 -7.34 -28.79 -17.51
CA ASP A 422 -6.12 -29.55 -17.24
C ASP A 422 -5.76 -30.40 -18.47
N THR A 423 -4.54 -30.23 -18.97
CA THR A 423 -4.07 -30.87 -20.21
C THR A 423 -3.44 -32.24 -19.97
N GLY A 424 -3.20 -32.63 -18.71
CA GLY A 424 -2.34 -33.76 -18.34
C GLY A 424 -0.85 -33.56 -18.71
N ARG A 425 -0.52 -32.38 -19.25
CA ARG A 425 0.77 -32.00 -19.83
C ARG A 425 1.14 -30.58 -19.36
N PRO A 426 1.41 -30.39 -18.05
CA PRO A 426 1.51 -29.05 -17.45
C PRO A 426 2.75 -28.24 -17.89
N LEU A 427 3.74 -28.90 -18.51
CA LEU A 427 4.98 -28.27 -19.00
C LEU A 427 4.91 -27.86 -20.47
N ASP A 428 3.88 -28.28 -21.21
CA ASP A 428 3.71 -28.01 -22.64
C ASP A 428 2.85 -26.76 -22.90
N ALA A 429 2.80 -25.83 -21.93
CA ALA A 429 2.03 -24.60 -22.07
C ALA A 429 2.80 -23.58 -22.91
N ASP A 430 2.25 -23.22 -24.08
CA ASP A 430 2.84 -22.27 -25.04
C ASP A 430 2.76 -20.79 -24.62
N ASP A 431 2.46 -20.49 -23.35
CA ASP A 431 2.30 -19.10 -22.89
C ASP A 431 3.64 -18.53 -22.39
N ASP A 432 4.40 -17.97 -23.33
CA ASP A 432 5.70 -17.33 -23.08
C ASP A 432 5.65 -16.22 -22.00
N GLN A 433 4.50 -15.54 -21.82
CA GLN A 433 4.36 -14.50 -20.79
C GLN A 433 4.19 -15.11 -19.40
N ILE A 434 3.42 -16.19 -19.29
CA ILE A 434 3.30 -16.98 -18.05
C ILE A 434 4.64 -17.61 -17.69
N GLY A 435 5.38 -18.14 -18.68
CA GLY A 435 6.71 -18.71 -18.50
C GLY A 435 7.69 -17.71 -17.85
N ARG A 436 7.65 -16.43 -18.24
CA ARG A 436 8.51 -15.38 -17.66
C ARG A 436 8.22 -15.09 -16.18
N LEU A 437 6.96 -15.20 -15.76
CA LEU A 437 6.57 -14.99 -14.36
C LEU A 437 6.86 -16.22 -13.49
N LEU A 438 6.73 -17.43 -14.05
CA LEU A 438 7.04 -18.69 -13.37
C LEU A 438 8.56 -18.93 -13.24
N HIS A 439 9.29 -18.64 -14.31
CA HIS A 439 10.71 -18.95 -14.47
C HIS A 439 11.46 -17.74 -15.07
N PRO A 440 11.57 -16.62 -14.35
CA PRO A 440 12.27 -15.46 -14.86
C PRO A 440 13.75 -15.76 -15.10
N GLU A 441 14.27 -15.33 -16.25
CA GLU A 441 15.64 -15.66 -16.71
C GLU A 441 16.73 -15.26 -15.71
N PHE A 442 16.54 -14.15 -14.97
CA PHE A 442 17.50 -13.71 -13.95
C PHE A 442 17.60 -14.63 -12.72
N ARG A 443 16.69 -15.60 -12.57
CA ARG A 443 16.76 -16.65 -11.54
C ARG A 443 17.41 -17.93 -12.04
N ALA A 444 17.71 -18.03 -13.33
CA ALA A 444 18.51 -19.14 -13.82
C ALA A 444 19.84 -19.12 -13.06
N ALA A 445 20.16 -20.22 -12.39
CA ALA A 445 21.51 -20.42 -11.89
C ALA A 445 22.44 -20.30 -13.12
N ASN A 446 23.46 -19.45 -13.04
CA ASN A 446 24.53 -19.51 -14.03
C ASN A 446 25.04 -20.97 -14.07
N PRO A 447 25.03 -21.63 -15.24
CA PRO A 447 25.54 -23.00 -15.35
C PRO A 447 27.02 -23.10 -14.97
#